data_AF-A0A962XJZ4-F1
#
_entry.id   AF-A0A962XJZ4-F1
#
_cell.length_a   1.000
_cell.length_b   1.000
_cell.length_c   1.000
_cell.angle_alpha   90.00
_cell.angle_beta   90.00
_cell.angle_gamma   90.00
#
_symmetry.space_group_name_H-M   'P 1'
#
loop_
_entity.id
_entity.type
_entity.pdbx_description
1 polymer ?
#
loop_
_entity_poly.entity_id
_entity_poly.type
_entity_poly.pdbx_seq_one_letter_code
_entity_poly.pdbx_strand_id
1 'polypeptide(L)'
;MNMQILILFLTITLPASTLAESRLERRLSDLERRVKMLEEQTAYRGGMPSGLLQQTPQGFSGKFIEPASSTGRWIRFSTDGTFLLHTPADRFTGTWEKSGVKISVRVPAGFAEEFRIAGETLVDSRNITWIKAKSQ
;
A
#
# COMPACT_ATOMS: atom_id res chain seq x y z
N MET A 1 -56.61 38.35 -49.24
CA MET A 1 -56.74 37.37 -50.34
C MET A 1 -55.39 36.68 -50.44
N ASN A 2 -55.15 35.41 -50.12
CA ASN A 2 -55.99 34.23 -49.93
C ASN A 2 -55.19 33.14 -49.18
N MET A 3 -55.94 32.28 -48.46
CA MET A 3 -55.78 30.83 -48.25
C MET A 3 -54.37 30.26 -47.96
N GLN A 4 -54.09 29.75 -46.76
CA GLN A 4 -54.35 28.34 -46.37
C GLN A 4 -53.94 27.29 -47.42
N ILE A 5 -52.97 26.42 -47.10
CA ILE A 5 -53.11 24.95 -47.01
C ILE A 5 -51.73 24.24 -47.02
N LEU A 6 -51.49 23.49 -45.93
CA LEU A 6 -50.72 22.24 -45.77
C LEU A 6 -49.25 22.22 -46.22
N ILE A 7 -48.32 21.71 -45.42
CA ILE A 7 -48.22 20.28 -45.12
C ILE A 7 -47.96 20.03 -43.63
N LEU A 8 -48.94 19.36 -43.01
CA LEU A 8 -48.83 18.56 -41.81
C LEU A 8 -48.53 17.13 -42.28
N PHE A 9 -47.34 16.56 -42.02
CA PHE A 9 -47.07 15.11 -41.90
C PHE A 9 -45.69 14.95 -41.26
N LEU A 10 -45.61 14.78 -39.94
CA LEU A 10 -45.61 13.49 -39.25
C LEU A 10 -44.20 12.87 -39.13
N THR A 11 -43.49 13.20 -38.04
CA THR A 11 -42.67 12.22 -37.31
C THR A 11 -42.82 12.46 -35.80
N ILE A 12 -43.64 11.60 -35.18
CA ILE A 12 -43.57 11.29 -33.76
C ILE A 12 -42.19 10.67 -33.51
N THR A 13 -41.37 11.23 -32.61
CA THR A 13 -40.25 10.63 -31.81
C THR A 13 -39.29 11.78 -31.39
N LEU A 14 -38.92 12.05 -30.14
CA LEU A 14 -39.05 11.41 -28.84
C LEU A 14 -39.01 12.49 -27.72
N PRO A 15 -39.81 12.42 -26.64
CA PRO A 15 -39.49 13.08 -25.37
C PRO A 15 -38.53 12.22 -24.52
N ALA A 16 -37.75 11.34 -25.15
CA ALA A 16 -36.78 10.49 -24.47
C ALA A 16 -35.42 11.16 -24.33
N SER A 17 -35.08 12.11 -25.22
CA SER A 17 -33.79 12.80 -25.24
C SER A 17 -33.62 13.74 -24.05
N THR A 18 -34.65 14.52 -23.66
CA THR A 18 -34.53 15.43 -22.50
C THR A 18 -34.45 14.69 -21.17
N LEU A 19 -35.17 13.56 -21.03
CA LEU A 19 -35.08 12.71 -19.85
C LEU A 19 -33.75 11.95 -19.82
N ALA A 20 -33.27 11.45 -20.96
CA ALA A 20 -31.97 10.80 -21.09
C ALA A 20 -30.83 11.78 -20.85
N GLU A 21 -30.91 13.01 -21.35
CA GLU A 21 -29.97 14.12 -21.09
C GLU A 21 -29.94 14.43 -19.59
N SER A 22 -31.10 14.59 -18.93
CA SER A 22 -31.14 14.80 -17.47
C SER A 22 -30.54 13.63 -16.66
N ARG A 23 -30.53 12.42 -17.24
CA ARG A 23 -29.96 11.21 -16.62
C ARG A 23 -28.46 11.13 -16.88
N LEU A 24 -28.01 11.56 -18.05
CA LEU A 24 -26.60 11.65 -18.41
C LEU A 24 -25.91 12.76 -17.62
N GLU A 25 -26.51 13.94 -17.50
CA GLU A 25 -26.05 15.04 -16.66
C GLU A 25 -25.90 14.60 -15.20
N ARG A 26 -26.92 13.93 -14.64
CA ARG A 26 -26.84 13.38 -13.27
C ARG A 26 -25.74 12.35 -13.10
N ARG A 27 -25.51 11.48 -14.09
CA ARG A 27 -24.43 10.50 -14.06
C ARG A 27 -23.06 11.14 -14.21
N LEU A 28 -22.96 12.20 -15.00
CA LEU A 28 -21.73 12.97 -15.18
C LEU A 28 -21.37 13.68 -13.87
N SER A 29 -22.31 14.37 -13.23
CA SER A 29 -22.08 14.99 -11.92
C SER A 29 -21.74 13.97 -10.82
N ASP A 30 -22.35 12.78 -10.85
CA ASP A 30 -22.01 11.69 -9.92
C ASP A 30 -20.58 11.17 -10.19
N LEU A 31 -20.21 11.00 -11.46
CA LEU A 31 -18.86 10.59 -11.85
C LEU A 31 -17.82 11.65 -11.50
N GLU A 32 -18.07 12.92 -11.73
CA GLU A 32 -17.18 14.02 -11.34
C GLU A 32 -16.99 14.08 -9.83
N ARG A 33 -18.05 13.90 -9.03
CA ARG A 33 -17.94 13.80 -7.58
C ARG A 33 -17.14 12.58 -7.15
N ARG A 34 -17.33 11.43 -7.82
CA ARG A 34 -16.60 10.20 -7.53
C ARG A 34 -15.13 10.30 -7.94
N VAL A 35 -14.84 10.95 -9.06
CA VAL A 35 -13.46 11.25 -9.50
C VAL A 35 -12.83 12.22 -8.51
N LYS A 36 -13.51 13.28 -8.10
CA LYS A 36 -13.00 14.21 -7.07
C LYS A 36 -12.77 13.52 -5.73
N MET A 37 -13.67 12.62 -5.31
CA MET A 37 -13.50 11.81 -4.10
C MET A 37 -12.33 10.82 -4.25
N LEU A 38 -12.16 10.23 -5.43
CA LEU A 38 -11.02 9.37 -5.75
C LEU A 38 -9.72 10.16 -5.87
N GLU A 39 -9.75 11.41 -6.34
CA GLU A 39 -8.63 12.35 -6.38
C GLU A 39 -8.27 12.85 -4.99
N GLU A 40 -9.23 13.07 -4.08
CA GLU A 40 -8.95 13.31 -2.66
C GLU A 40 -8.38 12.05 -2.01
N GLN A 41 -8.96 10.87 -2.25
CA GLN A 41 -8.42 9.59 -1.77
C GLN A 41 -7.04 9.27 -2.37
N THR A 42 -6.78 9.65 -3.61
CA THR A 42 -5.47 9.50 -4.26
C THR A 42 -4.54 10.68 -4.01
N ALA A 43 -5.00 11.84 -3.55
CA ALA A 43 -4.14 12.88 -2.98
C ALA A 43 -3.62 12.44 -1.61
N TYR A 44 -4.42 11.68 -0.85
CA TYR A 44 -3.96 10.93 0.33
C TYR A 44 -3.06 9.73 -0.02
N ARG A 45 -3.04 9.26 -1.28
CA ARG A 45 -2.20 8.12 -1.74
C ARG A 45 -1.00 8.51 -2.60
N GLY A 46 -1.03 9.73 -3.16
CA GLY A 46 -0.11 10.28 -4.16
C GLY A 46 0.67 11.48 -3.64
N GLY A 47 0.21 12.09 -2.56
CA GLY A 47 1.11 12.59 -1.53
C GLY A 47 1.41 11.44 -0.59
N MET A 48 2.38 10.59 -0.91
CA MET A 48 3.15 9.98 0.16
C MET A 48 3.96 11.14 0.75
N PRO A 49 3.60 11.73 1.90
CA PRO A 49 4.68 12.24 2.73
C PRO A 49 5.62 11.04 2.92
N SER A 50 6.91 11.24 2.73
CA SER A 50 7.98 10.34 3.19
C SER A 50 7.95 10.21 4.72
N GLY A 51 6.80 9.79 5.23
CA GLY A 51 6.16 10.31 6.43
C GLY A 51 4.76 9.71 6.60
N LEU A 52 4.53 8.47 6.13
CA LEU A 52 3.99 7.48 7.06
C LEU A 52 4.79 7.72 8.32
N LEU A 53 4.16 8.06 9.44
CA LEU A 53 4.85 8.05 10.72
C LEU A 53 5.45 6.65 10.83
N GLN A 54 6.69 6.52 10.39
CA GLN A 54 7.65 5.57 10.90
C GLN A 54 7.64 5.96 12.35
N GLN A 55 6.72 5.33 13.09
CA GLN A 55 6.95 5.07 14.48
C GLN A 55 8.25 4.30 14.44
N THR A 56 9.36 5.04 14.43
CA THR A 56 10.71 4.58 14.69
C THR A 56 10.51 3.61 15.82
N PRO A 57 10.65 2.28 15.63
CA PRO A 57 10.15 1.38 16.66
C PRO A 57 11.14 1.48 17.81
N GLN A 58 10.85 2.41 18.72
CA GLN A 58 11.72 2.73 19.84
C GLN A 58 11.95 1.42 20.60
N GLY A 59 13.21 1.03 20.72
CA GLY A 59 13.62 -0.15 21.49
C GLY A 59 13.72 -1.48 20.74
N PHE A 60 13.37 -1.58 19.44
CA PHE A 60 13.61 -2.80 18.66
C PHE A 60 14.72 -2.59 17.61
N SER A 61 15.95 -2.41 18.07
CA SER A 61 17.13 -2.40 17.21
C SER A 61 18.14 -3.45 17.66
N GLY A 62 18.99 -3.85 16.74
CA GLY A 62 20.06 -4.80 17.03
C GLY A 62 20.32 -5.76 15.88
N LYS A 63 21.43 -6.50 16.03
CA LYS A 63 21.80 -7.60 15.14
C LYS A 63 21.29 -8.91 15.73
N PHE A 64 20.68 -9.74 14.91
CA PHE A 64 20.20 -11.07 15.26
C PHE A 64 20.88 -12.09 14.35
N ILE A 65 21.36 -13.17 14.94
CA ILE A 65 22.14 -14.21 14.26
C ILE A 65 21.30 -15.48 14.21
N GLU A 66 21.22 -16.12 13.04
CA GLU A 66 20.61 -17.44 12.89
C GLU A 66 21.60 -18.50 13.42
N PRO A 67 21.38 -19.11 14.60
CA PRO A 67 22.38 -19.98 15.22
C PRO A 67 22.54 -21.30 14.47
N ALA A 68 21.44 -21.80 13.90
CA ALA A 68 21.41 -23.04 13.13
C ALA A 68 22.02 -22.90 11.73
N SER A 69 22.34 -21.68 11.30
CA SER A 69 22.97 -21.46 10.00
C SER A 69 24.46 -21.77 10.11
N SER A 70 24.89 -22.89 9.51
CA SER A 70 26.31 -23.19 9.24
C SER A 70 27.03 -22.14 8.36
N THR A 71 26.27 -21.17 7.85
CA THR A 71 26.67 -20.27 6.78
C THR A 71 26.76 -18.79 7.20
N GLY A 72 26.57 -18.48 8.49
CA GLY A 72 26.78 -17.12 9.01
C GLY A 72 25.66 -16.10 8.71
N ARG A 73 24.41 -16.54 8.55
CA ARG A 73 23.25 -15.65 8.35
C ARG A 73 23.00 -14.76 9.57
N TRP A 74 22.74 -13.48 9.32
CA TRP A 74 22.33 -12.51 10.34
C TRP A 74 21.47 -11.41 9.73
N ILE A 75 20.61 -10.81 10.55
CA ILE A 75 19.81 -9.63 10.19
C ILE A 75 20.07 -8.53 11.20
N ARG A 76 20.18 -7.28 10.74
CA ARG A 76 20.32 -6.10 11.60
C ARG A 76 19.16 -5.14 11.35
N PHE A 77 18.47 -4.79 12.42
CA PHE A 77 17.44 -3.74 12.42
C PHE A 77 18.04 -2.45 12.96
N SER A 78 18.01 -1.41 12.13
CA SER A 78 18.42 -0.05 12.46
C SER A 78 17.23 0.72 13.03
N THR A 79 17.50 1.66 13.95
CA THR A 79 16.44 2.47 14.57
C THR A 79 15.68 3.31 13.55
N ASP A 80 16.31 3.72 12.45
CA ASP A 80 15.71 4.50 11.35
C ASP A 80 14.68 3.74 10.50
N GLY A 81 14.26 2.54 10.89
CA GLY A 81 13.28 1.75 10.14
C GLY A 81 13.88 0.98 8.96
N THR A 82 15.21 0.95 8.81
CA THR A 82 15.90 0.13 7.80
C THR A 82 16.45 -1.16 8.37
N PHE A 83 16.63 -2.17 7.53
CA PHE A 83 17.32 -3.41 7.90
C PHE A 83 18.36 -3.82 6.87
N LEU A 84 19.32 -4.63 7.32
CA LEU A 84 20.28 -5.34 6.48
C LEU A 84 20.23 -6.83 6.85
N LEU A 85 19.80 -7.66 5.90
CA LEU A 85 19.88 -9.11 5.97
C LEU A 85 21.13 -9.56 5.21
N HIS A 86 21.99 -10.32 5.89
CA HIS A 86 23.12 -10.98 5.29
C HIS A 86 22.85 -12.48 5.20
N THR A 87 23.02 -13.00 4.00
CA THR A 87 23.13 -14.42 3.71
C THR A 87 24.53 -14.70 3.16
N PRO A 88 24.92 -15.98 3.03
CA PRO A 88 26.24 -16.33 2.48
C PRO A 88 26.37 -15.95 1.01
N ALA A 89 25.25 -16.00 0.29
CA ALA A 89 25.17 -15.69 -1.13
C ALA A 89 24.98 -14.18 -1.38
N ASP A 90 24.23 -13.50 -0.51
CA ASP A 90 23.68 -12.19 -0.81
C ASP A 90 23.57 -11.24 0.40
N ARG A 91 23.30 -9.98 0.10
CA ARG A 91 22.92 -8.96 1.09
C ARG A 91 21.66 -8.26 0.62
N PHE A 92 20.67 -8.20 1.48
CA PHE A 92 19.40 -7.54 1.21
C PHE A 92 19.23 -6.36 2.16
N THR A 93 18.82 -5.23 1.61
CA THR A 93 18.44 -4.05 2.37
C THR A 93 16.98 -3.71 2.10
N GLY A 94 16.35 -3.07 3.06
CA GLY A 94 14.97 -2.67 2.94
C GLY A 94 14.46 -1.97 4.19
N THR A 95 13.14 -1.88 4.31
CA THR A 95 12.47 -1.28 5.45
C THR A 95 11.84 -2.34 6.33
N TRP A 96 11.59 -2.00 7.58
CA TRP A 96 10.87 -2.86 8.49
C TRP A 96 9.85 -2.08 9.32
N GLU A 97 8.80 -2.78 9.72
CA GLU A 97 7.71 -2.26 10.53
C GLU A 97 7.44 -3.24 11.68
N LYS A 98 7.16 -2.73 12.87
CA LYS A 98 6.77 -3.54 14.03
C LYS A 98 5.28 -3.33 14.31
N SER A 99 4.55 -4.43 14.44
CA SER A 99 3.15 -4.45 14.87
C SER A 99 2.99 -5.42 16.05
N GLY A 100 2.95 -4.86 17.27
CA GLY A 100 2.92 -5.64 18.50
C GLY A 100 4.14 -6.56 18.64
N VAL A 101 3.90 -7.88 18.60
CA VAL A 101 4.93 -8.93 18.67
C VAL A 101 5.43 -9.39 17.30
N LYS A 102 5.01 -8.73 16.21
CA LYS A 102 5.43 -9.06 14.85
C LYS A 102 6.33 -7.98 14.27
N ILE A 103 7.25 -8.40 13.42
CA ILE A 103 8.08 -7.54 12.57
C ILE A 103 7.92 -8.00 11.15
N SER A 104 7.59 -7.07 10.26
CA SER A 104 7.54 -7.30 8.84
C SER A 104 8.71 -6.57 8.19
N VAL A 105 9.52 -7.29 7.42
CA VAL A 105 10.56 -6.69 6.58
C VAL A 105 10.07 -6.64 5.13
N ARG A 106 10.43 -5.59 4.39
CA ARG A 106 10.15 -5.47 2.96
C ARG A 106 11.41 -5.07 2.22
N VAL A 107 11.79 -5.84 1.19
CA VAL A 107 12.82 -5.42 0.23
C VAL A 107 12.16 -4.70 -0.96
N PRO A 108 12.88 -3.80 -1.66
CA PRO A 108 12.32 -3.05 -2.79
C PRO A 108 11.70 -3.91 -3.90
N ALA A 109 12.19 -5.15 -4.08
CA ALA A 109 11.64 -6.11 -5.05
C ALA A 109 10.27 -6.70 -4.65
N GLY A 110 9.66 -6.26 -3.55
CA GLY A 110 8.33 -6.67 -3.11
C GLY A 110 8.32 -7.94 -2.25
N PHE A 111 9.47 -8.59 -2.02
CA PHE A 111 9.54 -9.69 -1.05
C PHE A 111 9.37 -9.15 0.38
N ALA A 112 8.50 -9.81 1.14
CA ALA A 112 8.26 -9.51 2.53
C ALA A 112 8.41 -10.77 3.38
N GLU A 113 9.05 -10.64 4.54
CA GLU A 113 9.19 -11.71 5.52
C GLU A 113 8.69 -11.22 6.88
N GLU A 114 8.07 -12.12 7.64
CA GLU A 114 7.61 -11.85 9.00
C GLU A 114 8.47 -12.57 10.03
N PHE A 115 8.77 -11.87 11.11
CA PHE A 115 9.38 -12.40 12.33
C PHE A 115 8.45 -12.18 13.51
N ARG A 116 8.37 -13.15 14.42
CA ARG A 116 7.73 -13.03 15.72
C ARG A 116 8.78 -12.72 16.78
N ILE A 117 8.53 -11.70 17.59
CA ILE A 117 9.33 -11.35 18.76
C ILE A 117 9.02 -12.33 19.89
N ALA A 118 10.07 -12.90 20.49
CA ALA A 118 9.99 -13.79 21.65
C ALA A 118 11.07 -13.39 22.66
N GLY A 119 10.75 -12.43 23.54
CA GLY A 119 11.74 -11.82 24.43
C GLY A 119 12.82 -11.09 23.64
N GLU A 120 14.08 -11.51 23.82
CA GLU A 120 15.23 -10.97 23.07
C GLU A 120 15.54 -11.74 21.77
N THR A 121 14.65 -12.64 21.34
CA THR A 121 14.84 -13.42 20.12
C THR A 121 13.79 -13.10 19.06
N LEU A 122 14.10 -13.49 17.83
CA LEU A 122 13.16 -13.47 16.71
C LEU A 122 12.91 -14.88 16.22
N VAL A 123 11.67 -15.19 15.87
CA VAL A 123 11.30 -16.47 15.27
C VAL A 123 10.78 -16.19 13.87
N ASP A 124 11.43 -16.72 12.84
CA ASP A 124 11.02 -16.53 11.45
C ASP A 124 9.87 -17.48 11.06
N SER A 125 9.38 -17.35 9.82
CA SER A 125 8.31 -18.19 9.27
C SER A 125 8.65 -19.68 9.20
N ARG A 126 9.95 -20.03 9.28
CA ARG A 126 10.47 -21.40 9.30
C ARG A 126 10.61 -21.95 10.73
N ASN A 127 10.11 -21.23 11.74
CA ASN A 127 10.30 -21.50 13.17
C ASN A 127 11.76 -21.50 13.62
N ILE A 128 12.66 -20.86 12.88
CA ILE A 128 14.05 -20.72 13.31
C ILE A 128 14.16 -19.56 14.29
N THR A 129 14.81 -19.82 15.44
CA THR A 129 15.03 -18.81 16.48
C THR A 129 16.36 -18.10 16.25
N TRP A 130 16.30 -16.81 15.95
CA TRP A 130 17.41 -15.90 15.78
C TRP A 130 17.73 -15.21 17.11
N ILE A 131 19.01 -15.21 17.49
CA ILE A 131 19.47 -14.73 18.79
C ILE A 131 20.06 -13.32 18.63
N LYS A 132 19.67 -12.39 19.50
CA LYS A 132 20.26 -11.05 19.53
C LYS A 132 21.75 -11.15 19.87
N ALA A 133 22.58 -10.61 18.98
CA ALA A 133 24.00 -10.46 19.23
C ALA A 133 24.22 -9.48 20.39
N LYS A 134 25.14 -9.80 21.29
CA LYS A 134 25.56 -8.87 22.33
C LYS A 134 26.19 -7.65 21.68
N SER A 135 25.80 -6.45 22.11
CA SER A 135 26.49 -5.21 21.72
C SER A 135 27.95 -5.33 22.16
N GLN A 136 28.88 -5.15 21.21
CA GLN A 136 30.30 -4.97 21.52
C GLN A 136 30.55 -3.52 21.94
#